data_AF-A0A497T052-F1
#
_entry.id   AF-A0A497T052-F1
#
_cell.length_a   1.000
_cell.length_b   1.000
_cell.length_c   1.000
_cell.angle_alpha   90.00
_cell.angle_beta   90.00
_cell.angle_gamma   90.00
#
_symmetry.space_group_name_H-M   'P 1'
#
loop_
_entity.id
_entity.type
_entity.pdbx_description
1 polymer ?
#
loop_
_entity_poly.entity_id
_entity_poly.type
_entity_poly.pdbx_seq_one_letter_code
_entity_poly.pdbx_strand_id
1 'polypeptide(L)'
;TKDIKEGLLPEILKDLMNFRVAVKKAMKAEEDPEKKRQLDAKQLALKIMMNSFYGYTGYLRARVYSLDVANAITALGRYTIEFTRKIIEEKYGLETIYGDTDSVLIKINTSSLEEAAEIGERISKEISRLLPQPMLLEFEKIYRSFLLLSKKRYAGWMFEKTQNGEWKDKIDTKGIETVRREWCDLVGEVVEKVINMLLKQPDVNLVVNYVRDVLQKLKQGKIPIEKLIMTRTLSKSPKAYKAKQPHAYLALKLAKRSPGSAPTIGERIPFVIVKGKGLIAERAEDPKYVQENNLEIDANYYIEKQLLPPIERILKPLGITRQELLTIGKQRELTKFVGFEEKAEVKPVESTSTSKAILEEVVCPHCKNTLSFKDAEKRFCPHCFSEIDPKQLLENALDVEIYKLFSIFLTQPLICMNCKSSFRRPPLSGKCPKCGSDNLVVQIDSLSFKEKIKTFEHLINEEGLTLPKRSLEILKTYSIIP
;
A
#
# COMPACT_ATOMS: atom_id res chain seq x y z
N THR A 1 10.96 -42.10 29.98
CA THR A 1 11.41 -40.71 29.71
C THR A 1 10.98 -39.82 30.87
N LYS A 2 11.82 -39.68 31.91
CA LYS A 2 11.51 -38.98 33.17
C LYS A 2 11.93 -37.49 33.17
N ASP A 3 12.40 -36.94 32.04
CA ASP A 3 13.07 -35.63 31.99
C ASP A 3 12.31 -34.52 31.25
N ILE A 4 11.05 -34.73 30.82
CA ILE A 4 10.23 -33.66 30.23
C ILE A 4 9.25 -33.15 31.29
N LYS A 5 9.41 -31.90 31.71
CA LYS A 5 8.49 -31.20 32.62
C LYS A 5 7.74 -30.10 31.87
N GLU A 6 6.46 -29.92 32.20
CA GLU A 6 5.66 -28.80 31.69
C GLU A 6 6.24 -27.49 32.26
N GLY A 7 6.44 -26.49 31.40
CA GLY A 7 6.94 -25.18 31.80
C GLY A 7 5.82 -24.30 32.37
N LEU A 8 6.20 -23.30 33.16
CA LEU A 8 5.27 -22.35 33.77
C LEU A 8 4.40 -21.60 32.75
N LEU A 9 4.99 -21.18 31.62
CA LEU A 9 4.25 -20.44 30.59
C LEU A 9 3.16 -21.30 29.91
N PRO A 10 3.45 -22.53 29.44
CA PRO A 10 2.43 -23.47 28.99
C PRO A 10 1.29 -23.70 30.00
N GLU A 11 1.62 -23.89 31.29
CA GLU A 11 0.64 -24.12 32.35
C GLU A 11 -0.33 -22.93 32.50
N ILE A 12 0.20 -21.71 32.62
CA ILE A 12 -0.61 -20.49 32.71
C ILE A 12 -1.49 -20.31 31.46
N LEU A 13 -0.93 -20.52 30.27
CA LEU A 13 -1.66 -20.36 29.02
C LEU A 13 -2.78 -21.40 28.87
N LYS A 14 -2.56 -22.62 29.36
CA LYS A 14 -3.56 -23.70 29.37
C LYS A 14 -4.74 -23.33 30.26
N ASP A 15 -4.50 -22.78 31.45
CA ASP A 15 -5.55 -22.30 32.34
C ASP A 15 -6.34 -21.15 31.73
N LEU A 16 -5.65 -20.15 31.18
CA LEU A 16 -6.29 -19.02 30.49
C LEU A 16 -7.14 -19.48 29.30
N MET A 17 -6.65 -20.46 28.55
CA MET A 17 -7.38 -21.05 27.42
C MET A 17 -8.63 -21.79 27.92
N ASN A 18 -8.52 -22.60 28.97
CA ASN A 18 -9.66 -23.30 29.58
C ASN A 18 -10.73 -22.32 30.07
N PHE A 19 -10.33 -21.25 30.76
CA PHE A 19 -11.26 -20.18 31.16
C PHE A 19 -11.93 -19.53 29.95
N ARG A 20 -11.17 -19.25 28.88
CA ARG A 20 -11.73 -18.66 27.67
C ARG A 20 -12.73 -19.58 26.98
N VAL A 21 -12.45 -20.88 26.94
CA VAL A 21 -13.37 -21.91 26.40
C VAL A 21 -14.66 -21.94 27.20
N ALA A 22 -14.58 -21.94 28.54
CA ALA A 22 -15.76 -21.89 29.41
C ALA A 22 -16.60 -20.62 29.18
N VAL A 23 -15.96 -19.45 29.06
CA VAL A 23 -16.65 -18.18 28.75
C VAL A 23 -17.31 -18.22 27.37
N LYS A 24 -16.63 -18.74 26.33
CA LYS A 24 -17.24 -18.89 25.00
C LYS A 24 -18.44 -19.85 25.02
N LYS A 25 -18.40 -20.91 25.83
CA LYS A 25 -19.52 -21.84 26.01
C LYS A 25 -20.71 -21.14 26.67
N ALA A 26 -20.47 -20.40 27.76
CA ALA A 26 -21.51 -19.59 28.40
C ALA A 26 -22.11 -18.54 27.44
N MET A 27 -21.26 -17.86 26.67
CA MET A 27 -21.69 -16.85 25.68
C MET A 27 -22.59 -17.43 24.57
N LYS A 28 -22.37 -18.68 24.18
CA LYS A 28 -23.22 -19.37 23.19
C LYS A 28 -24.58 -19.77 23.76
N ALA A 29 -24.65 -20.09 25.06
CA ALA A 29 -25.88 -20.47 25.75
C ALA A 29 -26.70 -19.26 26.24
N GLU A 30 -26.09 -18.07 26.30
CA GLU A 30 -26.74 -16.86 26.77
C GLU A 30 -27.61 -16.20 25.68
N GLU A 31 -28.85 -15.92 26.05
CA GLU A 31 -29.86 -15.28 25.19
C GLU A 31 -29.92 -13.77 25.42
N ASP A 32 -29.65 -13.31 26.64
CA ASP A 32 -29.67 -11.89 27.00
C ASP A 32 -28.57 -11.12 26.23
N PRO A 33 -28.93 -10.15 25.37
CA PRO A 33 -27.97 -9.38 24.58
C PRO A 33 -26.93 -8.62 25.41
N GLU A 34 -27.29 -8.16 26.60
CA GLU A 34 -26.38 -7.39 27.46
C GLU A 34 -25.35 -8.31 28.10
N LYS A 35 -25.77 -9.41 28.71
CA LYS A 35 -24.87 -10.42 29.27
C LYS A 35 -23.99 -11.06 28.19
N LYS A 36 -24.53 -11.31 27.01
CA LYS A 36 -23.75 -11.81 25.86
C LYS A 36 -22.64 -10.84 25.47
N ARG A 37 -22.90 -9.53 25.49
CA ARG A 37 -21.89 -8.48 25.27
C ARG A 37 -20.83 -8.47 26.37
N GLN A 38 -21.21 -8.64 27.64
CA GLN A 38 -20.24 -8.74 28.75
C GLN A 38 -19.35 -9.99 28.62
N LEU A 39 -19.92 -11.13 28.27
CA LEU A 39 -19.18 -12.38 28.04
C LEU A 39 -18.25 -12.27 26.82
N ASP A 40 -18.67 -11.60 25.75
CA ASP A 40 -17.81 -11.33 24.60
C ASP A 40 -16.62 -10.42 24.98
N ALA A 41 -16.87 -9.36 25.76
CA ALA A 41 -15.79 -8.52 26.28
C ALA A 41 -14.81 -9.33 27.15
N LYS A 42 -15.31 -10.26 27.99
CA LYS A 42 -14.50 -11.14 28.82
C LYS A 42 -13.64 -12.11 28.00
N GLN A 43 -14.21 -12.80 27.00
CA GLN A 43 -13.42 -13.69 26.15
C GLN A 43 -12.37 -12.94 25.33
N LEU A 44 -12.68 -11.71 24.91
CA LEU A 44 -11.75 -10.85 24.17
C LEU A 44 -10.60 -10.41 25.07
N ALA A 45 -10.87 -10.01 26.31
CA ALA A 45 -9.84 -9.67 27.29
C ALA A 45 -8.89 -10.86 27.55
N LEU A 46 -9.44 -12.07 27.72
CA LEU A 46 -8.64 -13.30 27.86
C LEU A 46 -7.79 -13.58 26.60
N LYS A 47 -8.35 -13.39 25.40
CA LYS A 47 -7.61 -13.52 24.14
C LYS A 47 -6.42 -12.57 24.08
N ILE A 48 -6.66 -11.29 24.41
CA ILE A 48 -5.61 -10.25 24.41
C ILE A 48 -4.53 -10.59 25.43
N MET A 49 -4.92 -11.03 26.63
CA MET A 49 -3.99 -11.42 27.68
C MET A 49 -3.09 -12.57 27.23
N MET A 50 -3.66 -13.65 26.68
CA MET A 50 -2.88 -14.78 26.16
C MET A 50 -1.92 -14.36 25.04
N ASN A 51 -2.39 -13.59 24.05
CA ASN A 51 -1.54 -13.09 22.96
C ASN A 51 -0.43 -12.16 23.47
N SER A 52 -0.65 -11.47 24.60
CA SER A 52 0.33 -10.59 25.20
C SER A 52 1.51 -11.34 25.81
N PHE A 53 1.39 -12.62 26.17
CA PHE A 53 2.53 -13.42 26.68
C PHE A 53 3.65 -13.53 25.65
N TYR A 54 3.32 -13.77 24.37
CA TYR A 54 4.30 -13.72 23.29
C TYR A 54 4.99 -12.34 23.22
N GLY A 55 4.19 -11.26 23.22
CA GLY A 55 4.72 -9.90 23.18
C GLY A 55 5.62 -9.57 24.39
N TYR A 56 5.26 -10.11 25.56
CA TYR A 56 6.00 -9.92 26.81
C TYR A 56 7.35 -10.67 26.75
N THR A 57 7.41 -11.88 26.20
CA THR A 57 8.70 -12.58 25.99
C THR A 57 9.62 -11.86 25.00
N GLY A 58 9.07 -11.12 24.03
CA GLY A 58 9.85 -10.34 23.06
C GLY A 58 10.18 -8.90 23.51
N TYR A 59 9.69 -8.45 24.67
CA TYR A 59 9.87 -7.08 25.13
C TYR A 59 11.11 -6.97 26.02
N LEU A 60 12.12 -6.22 25.56
CA LEU A 60 13.44 -6.11 26.22
C LEU A 60 13.37 -5.71 27.71
N ARG A 61 12.33 -4.96 28.14
CA ARG A 61 12.17 -4.55 29.54
C ARG A 61 11.23 -5.45 30.35
N ALA A 62 10.75 -6.55 29.78
CA ALA A 62 9.93 -7.52 30.49
C ALA A 62 10.79 -8.36 31.43
N ARG A 63 10.20 -8.79 32.55
CA ARG A 63 10.89 -9.65 33.51
C ARG A 63 11.15 -11.06 32.98
N VAL A 64 10.33 -11.53 32.04
CA VAL A 64 10.44 -12.84 31.40
C VAL A 64 10.91 -12.72 29.94
N TYR A 65 11.69 -11.67 29.64
CA TYR A 65 12.25 -11.46 28.31
C TYR A 65 13.11 -12.66 27.89
N SER A 66 12.78 -13.25 26.75
CA SER A 66 13.56 -14.29 26.09
C SER A 66 13.38 -14.15 24.59
N LEU A 67 14.43 -13.64 23.93
CA LEU A 67 14.44 -13.46 22.49
C LEU A 67 14.37 -14.80 21.75
N ASP A 68 14.98 -15.84 22.31
CA ASP A 68 14.96 -17.19 21.73
C ASP A 68 13.55 -17.76 21.69
N VAL A 69 12.78 -17.59 22.77
CA VAL A 69 11.36 -17.99 22.80
C VAL A 69 10.55 -17.19 21.78
N ALA A 70 10.71 -15.87 21.73
CA ALA A 70 10.01 -15.03 20.75
C ALA A 70 10.36 -15.43 19.30
N ASN A 71 11.62 -15.71 19.02
CA ASN A 71 12.10 -16.15 17.71
C ASN A 71 11.54 -17.53 17.36
N ALA A 72 11.58 -18.49 18.28
CA ALA A 72 11.03 -19.83 18.10
C ALA A 72 9.54 -19.79 17.77
N ILE A 73 8.75 -18.99 18.49
CA ILE A 73 7.31 -18.82 18.22
C ILE A 73 7.08 -18.30 16.80
N THR A 74 7.79 -17.25 16.38
CA THR A 74 7.59 -16.70 15.02
C THR A 74 8.11 -17.63 13.92
N ALA A 75 9.17 -18.39 14.19
CA ALA A 75 9.70 -19.39 13.27
C ALA A 75 8.70 -20.54 13.07
N LEU A 76 8.13 -21.05 14.16
CA LEU A 76 7.09 -22.07 14.11
C LEU A 76 5.83 -21.57 13.40
N GLY A 77 5.42 -20.31 13.61
CA GLY A 77 4.31 -19.71 12.86
C GLY A 77 4.56 -19.70 11.35
N ARG A 78 5.74 -19.23 10.91
CA ARG A 78 6.14 -19.23 9.48
C ARG A 78 6.24 -20.64 8.90
N TYR A 79 6.80 -21.58 9.66
CA TYR A 79 6.88 -22.97 9.25
C TYR A 79 5.50 -23.58 9.07
N THR A 80 4.59 -23.35 10.01
CA THR A 80 3.25 -23.94 10.01
C THR A 80 2.41 -23.45 8.83
N ILE A 81 2.44 -22.15 8.52
CA ILE A 81 1.68 -21.61 7.40
C ILE A 81 2.22 -22.11 6.06
N GLU A 82 3.55 -22.22 5.92
CA GLU A 82 4.17 -22.76 4.72
C GLU A 82 3.90 -24.27 4.56
N PHE A 83 3.94 -25.02 5.67
CA PHE A 83 3.56 -26.43 5.70
C PHE A 83 2.09 -26.62 5.28
N THR A 84 1.19 -25.79 5.82
CA THR A 84 -0.25 -25.78 5.46
C THR A 84 -0.42 -25.52 3.97
N ARG A 85 0.25 -24.49 3.44
CA ARG A 85 0.24 -24.15 2.02
C ARG A 85 0.72 -25.30 1.13
N LYS A 86 1.84 -25.94 1.48
CA LYS A 86 2.40 -27.07 0.72
C LYS A 86 1.43 -28.24 0.63
N ILE A 87 0.78 -28.60 1.75
CA ILE A 87 -0.21 -29.68 1.74
C ILE A 87 -1.37 -29.33 0.80
N ILE A 88 -1.86 -28.10 0.84
CA ILE A 88 -2.95 -27.64 -0.03
C ILE A 88 -2.53 -27.71 -1.51
N GLU A 89 -1.36 -27.19 -1.86
CA GLU A 89 -0.87 -27.13 -3.24
C GLU A 89 -0.51 -28.54 -3.77
N GLU A 90 0.22 -29.35 -3.01
CA GLU A 90 0.74 -30.65 -3.47
C GLU A 90 -0.32 -31.76 -3.43
N LYS A 91 -1.13 -31.84 -2.37
CA LYS A 91 -2.08 -32.95 -2.20
C LYS A 91 -3.42 -32.67 -2.88
N TYR A 92 -3.89 -31.43 -2.87
CA TYR A 92 -5.20 -31.06 -3.41
C TYR A 92 -5.11 -30.35 -4.76
N GLY A 93 -3.92 -29.96 -5.22
CA GLY A 93 -3.74 -29.22 -6.48
C GLY A 93 -4.43 -27.86 -6.47
N LEU A 94 -4.69 -27.29 -5.29
CA LEU A 94 -5.40 -26.01 -5.15
C LEU A 94 -4.42 -24.86 -5.01
N GLU A 95 -4.72 -23.75 -5.69
CA GLU A 95 -3.92 -22.53 -5.64
C GLU A 95 -4.16 -21.76 -4.33
N THR A 96 -3.08 -21.45 -3.61
CA THR A 96 -3.15 -20.54 -2.45
C THR A 96 -2.95 -19.10 -2.91
N ILE A 97 -4.03 -18.30 -2.89
CA ILE A 97 -4.04 -16.92 -3.42
C ILE A 97 -3.48 -15.89 -2.44
N TYR A 98 -3.57 -16.15 -1.14
CA TYR A 98 -3.11 -15.22 -0.10
C TYR A 98 -2.87 -15.95 1.22
N GLY A 99 -1.99 -15.39 2.06
CA GLY A 99 -1.82 -15.83 3.45
C GLY A 99 -1.33 -14.68 4.33
N ASP A 100 -1.81 -14.61 5.57
CA ASP A 100 -1.42 -13.59 6.54
C ASP A 100 -1.27 -14.18 7.94
N THR A 101 -0.05 -14.62 8.28
CA THR A 101 0.39 -15.14 9.60
C THR A 101 -0.33 -16.40 10.13
N ASP A 102 -1.66 -16.41 10.17
CA ASP A 102 -2.50 -17.43 10.77
C ASP A 102 -3.68 -17.85 9.87
N SER A 103 -3.72 -17.35 8.64
CA SER A 103 -4.79 -17.61 7.67
C SER A 103 -4.23 -17.88 6.28
N VAL A 104 -4.89 -18.79 5.55
CA VAL A 104 -4.62 -19.09 4.13
C VAL A 104 -5.92 -18.97 3.35
N LEU A 105 -5.87 -18.33 2.19
CA LEU A 105 -6.98 -18.23 1.26
C LEU A 105 -6.66 -19.11 0.06
N ILE A 106 -7.57 -20.04 -0.22
CA ILE A 106 -7.45 -21.01 -1.31
C ILE A 106 -8.49 -20.71 -2.38
N LYS A 107 -8.11 -20.87 -3.64
CA LYS A 107 -9.02 -20.75 -4.76
C LYS A 107 -9.63 -22.12 -5.06
N ILE A 108 -10.96 -22.18 -5.07
CA ILE A 108 -11.73 -23.37 -5.41
C ILE A 108 -12.56 -23.03 -6.65
N ASN A 109 -12.49 -23.87 -7.68
CA ASN A 109 -13.19 -23.67 -8.94
C ASN A 109 -14.63 -24.24 -8.87
N THR A 110 -15.46 -23.69 -7.99
CA THR A 110 -16.89 -24.01 -7.90
C THR A 110 -17.73 -22.74 -7.73
N SER A 111 -18.97 -22.78 -8.21
CA SER A 111 -19.98 -21.73 -8.01
C SER A 111 -20.88 -22.00 -6.79
N SER A 112 -20.86 -23.23 -6.28
CA SER A 112 -21.64 -23.70 -5.13
C SER A 112 -20.96 -23.35 -3.80
N LEU A 113 -21.70 -22.70 -2.90
CA LEU A 113 -21.18 -22.36 -1.57
C LEU A 113 -21.06 -23.61 -0.69
N GLU A 114 -21.99 -24.54 -0.85
CA GLU A 114 -22.03 -25.82 -0.14
C GLU A 114 -20.81 -26.67 -0.46
N GLU A 115 -20.51 -26.84 -1.75
CA GLU A 115 -19.36 -27.61 -2.20
C GLU A 115 -18.03 -26.98 -1.75
N ALA A 116 -17.90 -25.66 -1.88
CA ALA A 116 -16.73 -24.94 -1.38
C ALA A 116 -16.54 -25.11 0.13
N ALA A 117 -17.64 -25.11 0.89
CA ALA A 117 -17.60 -25.31 2.34
C ALA A 117 -17.18 -26.74 2.70
N GLU A 118 -17.71 -27.75 2.02
CA GLU A 118 -17.34 -29.16 2.22
C GLU A 118 -15.86 -29.39 1.94
N ILE A 119 -15.33 -28.83 0.85
CA ILE A 119 -13.91 -28.90 0.51
C ILE A 119 -13.07 -28.20 1.60
N GLY A 120 -13.45 -26.99 2.00
CA GLY A 120 -12.75 -26.23 3.05
C GLY A 120 -12.76 -26.95 4.40
N GLU A 121 -13.88 -27.52 4.81
CA GLU A 121 -14.01 -28.32 6.02
C GLU A 121 -13.17 -29.60 5.97
N ARG A 122 -13.15 -30.29 4.82
CA ARG A 122 -12.34 -31.50 4.64
C ARG A 122 -10.85 -31.19 4.78
N ILE A 123 -10.37 -30.16 4.08
CA ILE A 123 -8.96 -29.73 4.12
C ILE A 123 -8.57 -29.30 5.53
N SER A 124 -9.38 -28.45 6.17
CA SER A 124 -9.09 -27.95 7.52
C SER A 124 -9.05 -29.06 8.57
N LYS A 125 -9.98 -30.02 8.52
CA LYS A 125 -9.98 -31.21 9.41
C LYS A 125 -8.75 -32.09 9.19
N GLU A 126 -8.33 -32.29 7.94
CA GLU A 126 -7.16 -33.13 7.64
C GLU A 126 -5.86 -32.47 8.10
N ILE A 127 -5.66 -31.19 7.77
CA ILE A 127 -4.47 -30.45 8.19
C ILE A 127 -4.40 -30.37 9.72
N SER A 128 -5.54 -30.16 10.40
CA SER A 128 -5.60 -30.18 11.87
C SER A 128 -5.10 -31.48 12.50
N ARG A 129 -5.22 -32.63 11.82
CA ARG A 129 -4.69 -33.93 12.31
C ARG A 129 -3.16 -34.02 12.18
N LEU A 130 -2.57 -33.23 11.28
CA LEU A 130 -1.13 -33.18 11.05
C LEU A 130 -0.43 -32.12 11.92
N LEU A 131 -1.19 -31.19 12.50
CA LEU A 131 -0.67 -30.16 13.38
C LEU A 131 -0.48 -30.68 14.82
N PRO A 132 0.51 -30.15 15.56
CA PRO A 132 0.70 -30.51 16.96
C PRO A 132 -0.49 -30.01 17.80
N GLN A 133 -0.99 -30.86 18.70
CA GLN A 133 -2.03 -30.45 19.63
C GLN A 133 -1.53 -29.31 20.53
N PRO A 134 -2.35 -28.27 20.83
CA PRO A 134 -3.78 -28.12 20.53
C PRO A 134 -4.08 -27.28 19.27
N MET A 135 -3.16 -27.19 18.31
CA MET A 135 -3.36 -26.38 17.10
C MET A 135 -4.40 -27.00 16.18
N LEU A 136 -5.39 -26.19 15.78
CA LEU A 136 -6.46 -26.57 14.87
C LEU A 136 -6.58 -25.51 13.77
N LEU A 137 -6.74 -25.98 12.54
CA LEU A 137 -7.14 -25.15 11.41
C LEU A 137 -8.66 -25.27 11.27
N GLU A 138 -9.35 -24.14 11.30
CA GLU A 138 -10.80 -24.08 11.15
C GLU A 138 -11.16 -23.41 9.82
N PHE A 139 -12.14 -23.98 9.11
CA PHE A 139 -12.78 -23.29 8.00
C PHE A 139 -13.65 -22.16 8.56
N GLU A 140 -13.40 -20.92 8.12
CA GLU A 140 -14.10 -19.75 8.64
C GLU A 140 -15.20 -19.25 7.69
N LYS A 141 -14.88 -19.07 6.41
CA LYS A 141 -15.73 -18.34 5.45
C LYS A 141 -15.34 -18.57 4.00
N ILE A 142 -16.26 -18.23 3.09
CA ILE A 142 -16.03 -18.22 1.63
C ILE A 142 -16.09 -16.80 1.12
N TYR A 143 -15.19 -16.45 0.19
CA TYR A 143 -15.32 -15.25 -0.62
C TYR A 143 -15.75 -15.64 -2.03
N ARG A 144 -16.94 -15.18 -2.47
CA ARG A 144 -17.39 -15.40 -3.86
C ARG A 144 -16.65 -14.50 -4.84
N SER A 145 -16.47 -13.24 -4.44
CA SER A 145 -15.66 -12.25 -5.17
C SER A 145 -14.58 -11.75 -4.22
N PHE A 146 -13.35 -11.64 -4.68
CA PHE A 146 -12.21 -11.21 -3.86
C PHE A 146 -11.34 -10.21 -4.60
N LEU A 147 -11.04 -9.09 -3.94
CA LEU A 147 -10.21 -8.00 -4.43
C LEU A 147 -9.00 -7.84 -3.51
N LEU A 148 -7.84 -8.31 -3.96
CA LEU A 148 -6.56 -8.15 -3.28
C LEU A 148 -5.82 -6.93 -3.84
N LEU A 149 -5.65 -5.87 -3.04
CA LEU A 149 -4.96 -4.65 -3.46
C LEU A 149 -3.48 -4.68 -3.09
N SER A 150 -3.18 -5.04 -1.84
CA SER A 150 -1.82 -5.22 -1.35
C SER A 150 -1.83 -6.05 -0.06
N LYS A 151 -0.64 -6.32 0.50
CA LYS A 151 -0.53 -6.96 1.82
C LYS A 151 -1.40 -6.20 2.84
N LYS A 152 -2.24 -6.95 3.56
CA LYS A 152 -3.20 -6.44 4.57
C LYS A 152 -4.22 -5.43 4.04
N ARG A 153 -4.45 -5.39 2.73
CA ARG A 153 -5.44 -4.51 2.08
C ARG A 153 -6.24 -5.31 1.05
N TYR A 154 -7.40 -5.78 1.46
CA TYR A 154 -8.29 -6.56 0.59
C TYR A 154 -9.75 -6.36 0.96
N ALA A 155 -10.63 -6.64 0.00
CA ALA A 155 -12.08 -6.71 0.18
C ALA A 155 -12.60 -8.00 -0.43
N GLY A 156 -13.66 -8.57 0.14
CA GLY A 156 -14.32 -9.71 -0.46
C GLY A 156 -15.80 -9.79 -0.11
N TRP A 157 -16.56 -10.36 -1.03
CA TRP A 157 -17.97 -10.70 -0.78
C TRP A 157 -18.02 -12.03 -0.04
N MET A 158 -18.13 -11.92 1.26
CA MET A 158 -17.98 -12.99 2.23
C MET A 158 -19.32 -13.68 2.50
N PHE A 159 -19.27 -14.99 2.67
CA PHE A 159 -20.38 -15.85 3.08
C PHE A 159 -19.95 -16.67 4.29
N GLU A 160 -20.77 -16.64 5.33
CA GLU A 160 -20.60 -17.42 6.56
C GLU A 160 -21.90 -18.17 6.86
N LYS A 161 -21.79 -19.44 7.29
CA LYS A 161 -22.96 -20.18 7.78
C LYS A 161 -23.35 -19.66 9.15
N THR A 162 -24.62 -19.32 9.30
CA THR A 162 -25.23 -19.02 10.60
C THR A 162 -25.38 -20.30 11.43
N GLN A 163 -25.71 -20.16 12.71
CA GLN A 163 -25.99 -21.31 13.58
C GLN A 163 -27.15 -22.19 13.07
N ASN A 164 -28.03 -21.62 12.24
CA ASN A 164 -29.18 -22.31 11.66
C ASN A 164 -28.86 -22.98 10.32
N GLY A 165 -27.60 -22.92 9.85
CA GLY A 165 -27.17 -23.50 8.58
C GLY A 165 -27.39 -22.61 7.35
N GLU A 166 -28.04 -21.46 7.50
CA GLU A 166 -28.26 -20.50 6.41
C GLU A 166 -27.01 -19.67 6.12
N TRP A 167 -26.79 -19.34 4.85
CA TRP A 167 -25.71 -18.46 4.41
C TRP A 167 -26.06 -16.99 4.64
N LYS A 168 -25.19 -16.30 5.37
CA LYS A 168 -25.25 -14.84 5.51
C LYS A 168 -24.14 -14.20 4.72
N ASP A 169 -24.49 -13.26 3.85
CA ASP A 169 -23.51 -12.52 3.06
C ASP A 169 -23.14 -11.17 3.71
N LYS A 170 -21.89 -10.76 3.52
CA LYS A 170 -21.40 -9.44 3.94
C LYS A 170 -20.19 -9.04 3.10
N ILE A 171 -19.98 -7.74 2.89
CA ILE A 171 -18.69 -7.25 2.38
C ILE A 171 -17.70 -7.17 3.55
N ASP A 172 -16.65 -7.97 3.50
CA ASP A 172 -15.53 -7.89 4.44
C ASP A 172 -14.43 -7.00 3.83
N THR A 173 -13.95 -6.03 4.61
CA THR A 173 -12.87 -5.14 4.19
C THR A 173 -11.77 -5.13 5.26
N LYS A 174 -10.53 -5.36 4.85
CA LYS A 174 -9.35 -5.30 5.72
C LYS A 174 -8.40 -4.23 5.23
N GLY A 175 -8.05 -3.28 6.11
CA GLY A 175 -7.03 -2.26 5.84
C GLY A 175 -7.39 -1.19 4.79
N ILE A 176 -8.60 -1.23 4.24
CA ILE A 176 -9.14 -0.24 3.29
C ILE A 176 -9.59 1.02 4.04
N GLU A 177 -9.56 2.15 3.35
CA GLU A 177 -9.90 3.49 3.86
C GLU A 177 -11.31 3.61 4.49
N THR A 178 -12.25 2.72 4.17
CA THR A 178 -13.59 2.65 4.79
C THR A 178 -13.54 2.52 6.32
N VAL A 179 -12.43 2.00 6.87
CA VAL A 179 -12.24 1.78 8.32
C VAL A 179 -11.29 2.83 8.94
N ARG A 180 -10.72 3.74 8.15
CA ARG A 180 -9.69 4.69 8.61
C ARG A 180 -10.29 6.02 8.99
N ARG A 181 -10.22 6.33 10.29
CA ARG A 181 -10.73 7.55 10.93
C ARG A 181 -10.08 8.89 10.49
N GLU A 182 -9.10 8.85 9.59
CA GLU A 182 -8.40 10.04 9.09
C GLU A 182 -8.99 10.61 7.80
N TRP A 183 -9.83 9.83 7.10
CA TRP A 183 -10.54 10.28 5.90
C TRP A 183 -11.91 10.85 6.32
N CYS A 184 -12.47 11.72 5.50
CA CYS A 184 -13.83 12.19 5.73
C CYS A 184 -14.85 11.11 5.39
N ASP A 185 -16.04 11.19 6.00
CA ASP A 185 -17.08 10.17 5.88
C ASP A 185 -17.51 9.93 4.42
N LEU A 186 -17.50 10.98 3.58
CA LEU A 186 -17.72 10.86 2.14
C LEU A 186 -16.82 9.81 1.48
N VAL A 187 -15.54 9.76 1.86
CA VAL A 187 -14.60 8.78 1.29
C VAL A 187 -14.99 7.37 1.70
N GLY A 188 -15.38 7.17 2.96
CA GLY A 188 -15.85 5.88 3.45
C GLY A 188 -17.06 5.40 2.65
N GLU A 189 -18.10 6.23 2.51
CA GLU A 189 -19.31 5.91 1.76
C GLU A 189 -19.03 5.58 0.29
N VAL A 190 -18.22 6.42 -0.37
CA VAL A 190 -17.92 6.26 -1.80
C VAL A 190 -17.10 5.01 -2.05
N VAL A 191 -16.06 4.78 -1.24
CA VAL A 191 -15.20 3.58 -1.37
C VAL A 191 -16.00 2.31 -1.06
N GLU A 192 -16.83 2.32 -0.03
CA GLU A 192 -17.70 1.19 0.30
C GLU A 192 -18.65 0.87 -0.86
N LYS A 193 -19.29 1.89 -1.43
CA LYS A 193 -20.20 1.71 -2.57
C LYS A 193 -19.47 1.22 -3.82
N VAL A 194 -18.29 1.77 -4.13
CA VAL A 194 -17.43 1.30 -5.24
C VAL A 194 -17.07 -0.17 -5.05
N ILE A 195 -16.63 -0.58 -3.86
CA ILE A 195 -16.29 -1.97 -3.55
C ILE A 195 -17.51 -2.88 -3.67
N ASN A 196 -18.67 -2.44 -3.15
CA ASN A 196 -19.90 -3.22 -3.23
C ASN A 196 -20.31 -3.45 -4.68
N MET A 197 -20.29 -2.41 -5.51
CA MET A 197 -20.54 -2.51 -6.95
C MET A 197 -19.56 -3.49 -7.59
N LEU A 198 -18.25 -3.32 -7.41
CA LEU A 198 -17.24 -4.20 -8.01
C LEU A 198 -17.38 -5.68 -7.59
N LEU A 199 -17.72 -5.94 -6.33
CA LEU A 199 -17.77 -7.31 -5.81
C LEU A 199 -19.10 -8.02 -6.12
N LYS A 200 -20.23 -7.30 -6.12
CA LYS A 200 -21.57 -7.89 -6.34
C LYS A 200 -22.05 -7.78 -7.79
N GLN A 201 -21.67 -6.73 -8.49
CA GLN A 201 -22.11 -6.40 -9.85
C GLN A 201 -20.93 -5.79 -10.64
N PRO A 202 -20.02 -6.63 -11.18
CA PRO A 202 -18.74 -6.20 -11.74
C PRO A 202 -18.87 -5.47 -13.10
N ASP A 203 -19.60 -4.35 -13.14
CA ASP A 203 -19.62 -3.42 -14.25
C ASP A 203 -18.77 -2.18 -13.91
N VAL A 204 -17.57 -2.15 -14.48
CA VAL A 204 -16.60 -1.08 -14.26
C VAL A 204 -17.13 0.27 -14.78
N ASN A 205 -17.97 0.29 -15.82
CA ASN A 205 -18.51 1.53 -16.36
C ASN A 205 -19.50 2.19 -15.40
N LEU A 206 -20.37 1.39 -14.78
CA LEU A 206 -21.28 1.88 -13.74
C LEU A 206 -20.51 2.47 -12.57
N VAL A 207 -19.41 1.82 -12.16
CA VAL A 207 -18.53 2.32 -11.09
C VAL A 207 -17.89 3.66 -11.48
N VAL A 208 -17.33 3.76 -12.68
CA VAL A 208 -16.72 4.99 -13.17
C VAL A 208 -17.74 6.14 -13.26
N ASN A 209 -18.95 5.86 -13.75
CA ASN A 209 -20.02 6.85 -13.83
C ASN A 209 -20.49 7.32 -12.45
N TYR A 210 -20.61 6.41 -11.48
CA TYR A 210 -20.90 6.76 -10.09
C TYR A 210 -19.83 7.67 -9.48
N VAL A 211 -18.55 7.34 -9.68
CA VAL A 211 -17.45 8.19 -9.18
C VAL A 211 -17.50 9.58 -9.83
N ARG A 212 -17.72 9.67 -11.14
CA ARG A 212 -17.84 10.96 -11.85
C ARG A 212 -18.98 11.82 -11.30
N ASP A 213 -20.15 11.24 -11.06
CA ASP A 213 -21.30 11.95 -10.47
C ASP A 213 -20.98 12.50 -9.07
N VAL A 214 -20.31 11.71 -8.22
CA VAL A 214 -19.86 12.16 -6.89
C VAL A 214 -18.87 13.32 -7.02
N LEU A 215 -17.89 13.22 -7.92
CA LEU A 215 -16.92 14.29 -8.15
C LEU A 215 -17.61 15.58 -8.63
N GLN A 216 -18.63 15.47 -9.50
CA GLN A 216 -19.41 16.61 -9.97
C GLN A 216 -20.24 17.23 -8.85
N LYS A 217 -20.93 16.43 -8.02
CA LYS A 217 -21.68 16.92 -6.85
C LYS A 217 -20.80 17.65 -5.87
N LEU A 218 -19.58 17.14 -5.63
CA LEU A 218 -18.61 17.79 -4.75
C LEU A 218 -18.13 19.14 -5.33
N LYS A 219 -17.84 19.22 -6.63
CA LYS A 219 -17.49 20.48 -7.31
C LYS A 219 -18.63 21.51 -7.28
N GLN A 220 -19.87 21.04 -7.35
CA GLN A 220 -21.07 21.89 -7.29
C GLN A 220 -21.44 22.32 -5.86
N GLY A 221 -20.71 21.88 -4.83
CA GLY A 221 -21.05 22.18 -3.43
C GLY A 221 -22.32 21.50 -2.94
N LYS A 222 -22.80 20.44 -3.62
CA LYS A 222 -24.03 19.70 -3.27
C LYS A 222 -23.82 18.64 -2.19
N ILE A 223 -22.59 18.44 -1.73
CA ILE A 223 -22.26 17.49 -0.66
C ILE A 223 -22.36 18.21 0.70
N PRO A 224 -23.12 17.67 1.67
CA PRO A 224 -23.22 18.24 3.01
C PRO A 224 -21.85 18.33 3.70
N ILE A 225 -21.61 19.42 4.43
CA ILE A 225 -20.34 19.67 5.11
C ILE A 225 -20.02 18.59 6.15
N GLU A 226 -21.04 17.99 6.76
CA GLU A 226 -20.93 16.93 7.76
C GLU A 226 -20.14 15.74 7.20
N LYS A 227 -20.33 15.42 5.92
CA LYS A 227 -19.61 14.34 5.22
C LYS A 227 -18.15 14.67 4.89
N LEU A 228 -17.76 15.93 5.04
CA LEU A 228 -16.42 16.45 4.74
C LEU A 228 -15.59 16.70 6.00
N ILE A 229 -16.16 16.50 7.19
CA ILE A 229 -15.47 16.66 8.46
C ILE A 229 -14.41 15.57 8.59
N MET A 230 -13.20 15.99 8.94
CA MET A 230 -12.11 15.10 9.34
C MET A 230 -11.82 15.29 10.82
N THR A 231 -11.41 14.22 11.52
CA THR A 231 -11.05 14.31 12.94
C THR A 231 -9.62 13.84 13.18
N ARG A 232 -8.87 14.59 13.99
CA ARG A 232 -7.54 14.16 14.46
C ARG A 232 -7.35 14.47 15.94
N THR A 233 -6.71 13.54 16.64
CA THR A 233 -6.36 13.70 18.05
C THR A 233 -5.15 14.62 18.20
N LEU A 234 -5.26 15.61 19.08
CA LEU A 234 -4.15 16.46 19.47
C LEU A 234 -3.27 15.72 20.48
N SER A 235 -2.16 15.13 20.03
CA SER A 235 -1.31 14.28 20.86
C SER A 235 -0.23 15.05 21.65
N LYS A 236 0.02 16.31 21.28
CA LYS A 236 0.99 17.21 21.91
C LYS A 236 0.46 18.63 21.88
N SER A 237 1.12 19.55 22.58
CA SER A 237 0.76 20.97 22.45
C SER A 237 0.89 21.42 20.99
N PRO A 238 0.00 22.30 20.49
CA PRO A 238 0.00 22.70 19.08
C PRO A 238 1.34 23.29 18.59
N LYS A 239 2.09 23.97 19.47
CA LYS A 239 3.41 24.54 19.19
C LYS A 239 4.54 23.50 19.14
N ALA A 240 4.36 22.32 19.75
CA ALA A 240 5.36 21.26 19.76
C ALA A 240 5.38 20.41 18.48
N TYR A 241 4.47 20.64 17.54
CA TYR A 241 4.46 19.97 16.25
C TYR A 241 5.55 20.55 15.33
N LYS A 242 6.55 19.73 14.98
CA LYS A 242 7.62 20.12 14.05
C LYS A 242 7.10 20.48 12.65
N ALA A 243 6.03 19.83 12.20
CA ALA A 243 5.38 20.11 10.93
C ALA A 243 4.04 20.79 11.18
N LYS A 244 3.71 21.81 10.37
CA LYS A 244 2.41 22.48 10.40
C LYS A 244 1.30 21.48 10.03
N GLN A 245 0.59 20.97 11.02
CA GLN A 245 -0.54 20.05 10.85
C GLN A 245 -1.87 20.82 10.88
N PRO A 246 -2.88 20.44 10.06
CA PRO A 246 -4.20 21.07 10.05
C PRO A 246 -4.85 21.22 11.44
N HIS A 247 -5.04 20.12 12.17
CA HIS A 247 -5.65 20.10 13.50
C HIS A 247 -4.87 20.94 14.54
N ALA A 248 -3.54 20.91 14.50
CA ALA A 248 -2.71 21.70 15.41
C ALA A 248 -2.81 23.20 15.10
N TYR A 249 -2.83 23.58 13.82
CA TYR A 249 -2.98 24.97 13.42
C TYR A 249 -4.39 25.50 13.75
N LEU A 250 -5.43 24.68 13.54
CA LEU A 250 -6.79 25.01 13.95
C LEU A 250 -6.89 25.20 15.47
N ALA A 251 -6.26 24.33 16.28
CA ALA A 251 -6.22 24.51 17.73
C ALA A 251 -5.66 25.89 18.13
N LEU A 252 -4.60 26.35 17.44
CA LEU A 252 -4.04 27.68 17.66
C LEU A 252 -5.00 28.81 17.24
N LYS A 253 -5.74 28.64 16.13
CA LYS A 253 -6.77 29.61 15.72
C LYS A 253 -7.91 29.68 16.75
N LEU A 254 -8.41 28.54 17.19
CA LEU A 254 -9.48 28.45 18.19
C LEU A 254 -9.05 29.09 19.51
N ALA A 255 -7.83 28.80 19.98
CA ALA A 255 -7.29 29.42 21.19
C ALA A 255 -7.15 30.95 21.08
N LYS A 256 -6.88 31.48 19.88
CA LYS A 256 -6.85 32.94 19.64
C LYS A 256 -8.25 33.56 19.60
N ARG A 257 -9.24 32.86 19.04
CA ARG A 257 -10.62 33.35 18.92
C ARG A 257 -11.37 33.27 20.25
N SER A 258 -11.18 32.18 20.99
CA SER A 258 -11.90 31.89 22.24
C SER A 258 -11.00 31.10 23.18
N PRO A 259 -10.21 31.77 24.05
CA PRO A 259 -9.25 31.10 24.94
C PRO A 259 -9.88 30.05 25.86
N GLY A 260 -11.15 30.23 26.25
CA GLY A 260 -11.88 29.30 27.13
C GLY A 260 -12.37 28.00 26.47
N SER A 261 -12.40 27.93 25.15
CA SER A 261 -12.89 26.77 24.38
C SER A 261 -11.76 26.09 23.58
N ALA A 262 -10.51 26.35 23.95
CA ALA A 262 -9.35 25.85 23.24
C ALA A 262 -9.19 24.33 23.46
N PRO A 263 -8.99 23.54 22.39
CA PRO A 263 -8.84 22.10 22.53
C PRO A 263 -7.61 21.70 23.37
N THR A 264 -7.79 20.71 24.24
CA THR A 264 -6.71 20.19 25.11
C THR A 264 -6.02 18.95 24.52
N ILE A 265 -4.88 18.57 25.10
CA ILE A 265 -4.12 17.39 24.66
C ILE A 265 -4.94 16.13 24.96
N GLY A 266 -5.12 15.29 23.95
CA GLY A 266 -5.95 14.08 24.00
C GLY A 266 -7.31 14.27 23.32
N GLU A 267 -7.77 15.51 23.13
CA GLU A 267 -9.02 15.79 22.45
C GLU A 267 -8.93 15.57 20.94
N ARG A 268 -10.08 15.24 20.35
CA ARG A 268 -10.25 15.12 18.90
C ARG A 268 -10.78 16.43 18.35
N ILE A 269 -10.04 16.99 17.41
CA ILE A 269 -10.39 18.24 16.76
C ILE A 269 -11.05 17.91 15.42
N PRO A 270 -12.35 18.22 15.24
CA PRO A 270 -13.00 18.19 13.94
C PRO A 270 -12.58 19.40 13.11
N PHE A 271 -12.35 19.21 11.81
CA PHE A 271 -12.01 20.30 10.90
C PHE A 271 -12.39 19.98 9.46
N VAL A 272 -12.57 21.03 8.66
CA VAL A 272 -12.71 20.98 7.20
C VAL A 272 -11.63 21.84 6.54
N ILE A 273 -11.40 21.64 5.24
CA ILE A 273 -10.46 22.48 4.47
C ILE A 273 -11.25 23.47 3.62
N VAL A 274 -11.11 24.75 3.93
CA VAL A 274 -11.72 25.84 3.16
C VAL A 274 -10.85 26.26 1.99
N LYS A 275 -11.48 26.87 0.98
CA LYS A 275 -10.82 27.43 -0.18
C LYS A 275 -10.01 28.65 0.22
N GLY A 276 -8.78 28.73 -0.27
CA GLY A 276 -7.88 29.83 0.05
C GLY A 276 -6.46 29.59 -0.45
N LYS A 277 -5.64 30.64 -0.33
CA LYS A 277 -4.20 30.61 -0.59
C LYS A 277 -3.45 30.14 0.66
N GLY A 278 -2.22 29.68 0.49
CA GLY A 278 -1.35 29.26 1.60
C GLY A 278 -1.35 27.75 1.84
N LEU A 279 -0.84 27.34 3.00
CA LEU A 279 -0.65 25.93 3.33
C LEU A 279 -1.98 25.27 3.68
N ILE A 280 -2.12 23.96 3.39
CA ILE A 280 -3.31 23.17 3.76
C ILE A 280 -3.62 23.31 5.27
N ALA A 281 -2.59 23.38 6.11
CA ALA A 281 -2.77 23.56 7.55
C ALA A 281 -3.42 24.90 7.93
N GLU A 282 -3.14 25.97 7.18
CA GLU A 282 -3.67 27.32 7.42
C GLU A 282 -5.13 27.43 6.96
N ARG A 283 -5.52 26.59 6.00
CA ARG A 283 -6.87 26.49 5.45
C ARG A 283 -7.77 25.52 6.23
N ALA A 284 -7.28 24.92 7.30
CA ALA A 284 -8.10 24.11 8.19
C ALA A 284 -8.98 25.01 9.05
N GLU A 285 -10.28 24.72 9.10
CA GLU A 285 -11.26 25.54 9.81
C GLU A 285 -12.28 24.69 10.56
N ASP A 286 -12.83 25.26 11.64
CA ASP A 286 -13.87 24.63 12.43
C ASP A 286 -15.19 24.55 11.63
N PRO A 287 -15.87 23.38 11.57
CA PRO A 287 -17.10 23.23 10.79
C PRO A 287 -18.21 24.23 11.16
N LYS A 288 -18.35 24.57 12.45
CA LYS A 288 -19.37 25.54 12.89
C LYS A 288 -19.02 26.93 12.41
N TYR A 289 -17.75 27.33 12.55
CA TYR A 289 -17.26 28.61 12.04
C TYR A 289 -17.47 28.74 10.52
N VAL A 290 -17.27 27.66 9.76
CA VAL A 290 -17.52 27.62 8.31
C VAL A 290 -18.99 27.85 7.98
N GLN A 291 -19.91 27.22 8.72
CA GLN A 291 -21.35 27.40 8.55
C GLN A 291 -21.79 28.82 8.93
N GLU A 292 -21.34 29.34 10.07
CA GLU A 292 -21.68 30.68 10.56
C GLU A 292 -21.19 31.80 9.62
N ASN A 293 -20.02 31.61 8.99
CA ASN A 293 -19.38 32.62 8.13
C ASN A 293 -19.53 32.31 6.63
N ASN A 294 -20.31 31.30 6.24
CA ASN A 294 -20.53 30.86 4.86
C ASN A 294 -19.23 30.71 4.05
N LEU A 295 -18.20 30.09 4.63
CA LEU A 295 -16.91 29.90 3.96
C LEU A 295 -16.99 28.81 2.89
N GLU A 296 -16.42 29.06 1.71
CA GLU A 296 -16.39 28.09 0.62
C GLU A 296 -15.42 26.93 0.92
N ILE A 297 -15.85 25.69 0.71
CA ILE A 297 -15.01 24.49 0.88
C ILE A 297 -14.08 24.29 -0.32
N ASP A 298 -12.84 23.84 -0.08
CA ASP A 298 -11.91 23.50 -1.16
C ASP A 298 -12.25 22.13 -1.78
N ALA A 299 -13.21 22.09 -2.70
CA ALA A 299 -13.60 20.86 -3.39
C ALA A 299 -12.40 20.14 -4.05
N ASN A 300 -11.45 20.89 -4.62
CA ASN A 300 -10.28 20.32 -5.27
C ASN A 300 -9.40 19.57 -4.28
N TYR A 301 -9.21 20.09 -3.06
CA TYR A 301 -8.49 19.38 -2.01
C TYR A 301 -9.15 18.01 -1.71
N TYR A 302 -10.46 17.96 -1.54
CA TYR A 302 -11.16 16.71 -1.25
C TYR A 302 -11.11 15.74 -2.43
N ILE A 303 -11.23 16.22 -3.67
CA ILE A 303 -11.08 15.36 -4.86
C ILE A 303 -9.67 14.77 -4.91
N GLU A 304 -8.66 15.63 -4.86
CA GLU A 304 -7.26 15.28 -5.11
C GLU A 304 -6.58 14.51 -3.98
N LYS A 305 -6.93 14.84 -2.73
CA LYS A 305 -6.24 14.33 -1.54
C LYS A 305 -7.09 13.35 -0.74
N GLN A 306 -8.41 13.35 -0.92
CA GLN A 306 -9.34 12.49 -0.16
C GLN A 306 -9.96 11.39 -1.05
N LEU A 307 -10.64 11.74 -2.14
CA LEU A 307 -11.39 10.75 -2.94
C LEU A 307 -10.53 9.97 -3.93
N LEU A 308 -9.72 10.65 -4.75
CA LEU A 308 -8.96 9.98 -5.82
C LEU A 308 -7.95 8.96 -5.29
N PRO A 309 -7.13 9.21 -4.26
CA PRO A 309 -6.10 8.26 -3.84
C PRO A 309 -6.61 6.83 -3.50
N PRO A 310 -7.70 6.64 -2.71
CA PRO A 310 -8.24 5.30 -2.46
C PRO A 310 -8.94 4.70 -3.69
N ILE A 311 -9.67 5.51 -4.45
CA ILE A 311 -10.39 5.03 -5.65
C ILE A 311 -9.40 4.57 -6.73
N GLU A 312 -8.35 5.35 -6.99
CA GLU A 312 -7.27 4.99 -7.91
C GLU A 312 -6.62 3.66 -7.50
N ARG A 313 -6.42 3.42 -6.20
CA ARG A 313 -5.83 2.16 -5.76
C ARG A 313 -6.72 0.95 -6.08
N ILE A 314 -8.03 1.12 -6.00
CA ILE A 314 -9.02 0.08 -6.28
C ILE A 314 -9.17 -0.15 -7.78
N LEU A 315 -9.20 0.92 -8.57
CA LEU A 315 -9.52 0.86 -9.99
C LEU A 315 -8.29 0.67 -10.90
N LYS A 316 -7.07 1.01 -10.42
CA LYS A 316 -5.85 0.83 -11.21
C LYS A 316 -5.59 -0.63 -11.60
N PRO A 317 -5.76 -1.65 -10.73
CA PRO A 317 -5.65 -3.06 -11.14
C PRO A 317 -6.70 -3.49 -12.17
N LEU A 318 -7.76 -2.69 -12.35
CA LEU A 318 -8.80 -2.91 -13.37
C LEU A 318 -8.53 -2.14 -14.67
N GLY A 319 -7.34 -1.54 -14.80
CA GLY A 319 -6.93 -0.79 -15.99
C GLY A 319 -7.46 0.64 -16.06
N ILE A 320 -8.22 1.12 -15.06
CA ILE A 320 -8.82 2.46 -15.09
C ILE A 320 -7.82 3.51 -14.63
N THR A 321 -7.65 4.54 -15.44
CA THR A 321 -6.73 5.64 -15.16
C THR A 321 -7.41 6.82 -14.48
N ARG A 322 -6.62 7.62 -13.78
CA ARG A 322 -7.07 8.89 -13.18
C ARG A 322 -7.71 9.83 -14.20
N GLN A 323 -7.17 9.89 -15.41
CA GLN A 323 -7.73 10.74 -16.47
C GLN A 323 -9.12 10.29 -16.88
N GLU A 324 -9.39 8.99 -16.93
CA GLU A 324 -10.74 8.49 -17.22
C GLU A 324 -11.75 8.89 -16.13
N LEU A 325 -11.33 8.95 -14.87
CA LEU A 325 -12.20 9.42 -13.77
C LEU A 325 -12.49 10.93 -13.84
N LEU A 326 -11.53 11.71 -14.36
CA LEU A 326 -11.64 13.18 -14.43
C LEU A 326 -12.24 13.70 -15.75
N THR A 327 -12.13 12.93 -16.83
CA THR A 327 -12.56 13.35 -18.17
C THR A 327 -14.00 12.92 -18.42
N ILE A 328 -14.84 13.88 -18.85
CA ILE A 328 -16.18 13.61 -19.37
C ILE A 328 -16.02 13.37 -20.87
N GLY A 329 -16.04 12.11 -21.30
CA GLY A 329 -16.13 11.75 -22.71
C GLY A 329 -14.80 11.33 -23.38
N LYS A 330 -14.54 10.03 -23.38
CA LYS A 330 -14.24 9.23 -24.58
C LYS A 330 -14.21 7.77 -24.14
N GLN A 331 -15.27 7.07 -24.50
CA GLN A 331 -15.38 5.63 -24.35
C GLN A 331 -14.37 4.99 -25.31
N ARG A 332 -13.36 4.30 -24.79
CA ARG A 332 -12.59 3.33 -25.56
C ARG A 332 -13.19 1.95 -25.27
N GLU A 333 -13.41 1.19 -26.33
CA GLU A 333 -14.14 -0.08 -26.33
C GLU A 333 -13.55 -1.09 -25.33
N LEU A 334 -14.45 -1.72 -24.54
CA LEU A 334 -14.17 -2.69 -23.47
C LEU A 334 -13.87 -4.13 -23.99
N THR A 335 -13.34 -4.30 -25.19
CA THR A 335 -13.18 -5.66 -25.77
C THR A 335 -11.85 -6.36 -25.43
N LYS A 336 -11.15 -5.95 -24.36
CA LYS A 336 -9.94 -6.66 -23.87
C LYS A 336 -10.03 -7.12 -22.41
N PHE A 337 -11.23 -7.38 -21.91
CA PHE A 337 -11.45 -8.00 -20.59
C PHE A 337 -11.47 -9.53 -20.68
N VAL A 338 -10.41 -10.13 -21.23
CA VAL A 338 -10.06 -11.53 -20.96
C VAL A 338 -8.54 -11.60 -20.93
N GLY A 339 -7.99 -11.67 -19.73
CA GLY A 339 -6.56 -11.69 -19.49
C GLY A 339 -6.31 -11.30 -18.06
N PHE A 340 -6.33 -12.29 -17.16
CA PHE A 340 -5.59 -12.16 -15.92
C PHE A 340 -4.20 -11.66 -16.31
N GLU A 341 -3.77 -10.53 -15.75
CA GLU A 341 -2.36 -10.19 -15.77
C GLU A 341 -1.65 -11.32 -15.01
N GLU A 342 -1.17 -12.30 -15.77
CA GLU A 342 -0.08 -13.16 -15.34
C GLU A 342 0.98 -12.24 -14.75
N LYS A 343 1.55 -12.69 -13.63
CA LYS A 343 2.78 -12.14 -13.05
C LYS A 343 3.63 -11.62 -14.21
N ALA A 344 4.09 -10.38 -14.14
CA ALA A 344 5.11 -9.88 -15.02
C ALA A 344 6.34 -10.79 -14.86
N GLU A 345 6.35 -11.90 -15.61
CA GLU A 345 7.55 -12.48 -16.13
C GLU A 345 8.22 -11.32 -16.85
N VAL A 346 9.37 -10.93 -16.31
CA VAL A 346 10.33 -10.13 -17.02
C VAL A 346 10.66 -10.95 -18.26
N LYS A 347 9.90 -10.73 -19.34
CA LYS A 347 10.33 -11.14 -20.66
C LYS A 347 11.69 -10.47 -20.85
N PRO A 348 12.75 -11.21 -21.20
CA PRO A 348 14.00 -10.59 -21.61
C PRO A 348 13.62 -9.54 -22.65
N VAL A 349 14.05 -8.30 -22.45
CA VAL A 349 13.95 -7.29 -23.49
C VAL A 349 14.64 -7.89 -24.71
N GLU A 350 13.84 -8.28 -25.71
CA GLU A 350 14.36 -8.70 -27.00
C GLU A 350 15.20 -7.53 -27.52
N SER A 351 16.49 -7.82 -27.61
CA SER A 351 17.59 -6.93 -27.95
C SER A 351 17.51 -6.53 -29.41
N THR A 352 16.62 -5.61 -29.78
CA THR A 352 16.64 -4.94 -31.09
C THR A 352 16.08 -3.51 -31.03
N SER A 353 16.45 -2.74 -30.00
CA SER A 353 16.49 -1.28 -30.13
C SER A 353 17.96 -0.88 -30.12
N THR A 354 18.46 -0.49 -31.29
CA THR A 354 19.84 -0.08 -31.55
C THR A 354 20.44 0.74 -30.41
N SER A 355 21.65 0.36 -30.00
CA SER A 355 22.56 1.02 -29.04
C SER A 355 22.66 2.56 -29.21
N LYS A 356 22.25 3.07 -30.38
CA LYS A 356 22.25 4.48 -30.80
C LYS A 356 21.07 5.33 -30.28
N ALA A 357 20.02 4.75 -29.69
CA ALA A 357 18.85 5.50 -29.20
C ALA A 357 19.08 6.26 -27.87
N ILE A 358 20.23 6.09 -27.22
CA ILE A 358 20.50 6.71 -25.90
C ILE A 358 20.98 8.17 -26.02
N LEU A 359 21.46 8.57 -27.20
CA LEU A 359 22.03 9.89 -27.43
C LEU A 359 21.18 10.64 -28.47
N GLU A 360 20.08 11.25 -28.03
CA GLU A 360 19.16 11.98 -28.91
C GLU A 360 19.78 13.29 -29.46
N GLU A 361 20.69 13.91 -28.71
CA GLU A 361 21.27 15.22 -29.00
C GLU A 361 22.76 15.28 -28.62
N VAL A 362 23.59 15.89 -29.47
CA VAL A 362 25.03 16.12 -29.20
C VAL A 362 25.37 17.60 -29.40
N VAL A 363 26.41 18.11 -28.74
CA VAL A 363 26.77 19.53 -28.80
C VAL A 363 28.01 19.74 -29.67
N CYS A 364 27.94 20.68 -30.62
CA CYS A 364 29.09 21.03 -31.45
C CYS A 364 30.21 21.70 -30.61
N PRO A 365 31.47 21.24 -30.70
CA PRO A 365 32.59 21.81 -29.93
C PRO A 365 32.96 23.24 -30.34
N HIS A 366 32.63 23.65 -31.57
CA HIS A 366 33.01 24.97 -32.10
C HIS A 366 31.96 26.05 -31.84
N CYS A 367 30.68 25.78 -32.13
CA CYS A 367 29.60 26.78 -32.00
C CYS A 367 28.67 26.55 -30.81
N LYS A 368 28.82 25.44 -30.10
CA LYS A 368 28.00 25.04 -28.94
C LYS A 368 26.50 24.85 -29.23
N ASN A 369 26.09 24.84 -30.50
CA ASN A 369 24.73 24.47 -30.87
C ASN A 369 24.52 22.96 -30.73
N THR A 370 23.30 22.59 -30.34
CA THR A 370 22.84 21.21 -30.28
C THR A 370 22.58 20.67 -31.69
N LEU A 371 23.04 19.45 -31.95
CA LEU A 371 22.92 18.74 -33.21
C LEU A 371 22.14 17.44 -32.97
N SER A 372 21.32 17.07 -33.95
CA SER A 372 20.72 15.73 -33.98
C SER A 372 21.79 14.69 -34.30
N PHE A 373 21.59 13.44 -33.89
CA PHE A 373 22.54 12.35 -34.19
C PHE A 373 22.79 12.19 -35.71
N LYS A 374 21.76 12.39 -36.54
CA LYS A 374 21.87 12.36 -38.01
C LYS A 374 22.74 13.49 -38.58
N ASP A 375 22.77 14.63 -37.91
CA ASP A 375 23.64 15.76 -38.29
C ASP A 375 25.05 15.61 -37.73
N ALA A 376 25.21 14.86 -36.64
CA ALA A 376 26.50 14.54 -36.02
C ALA A 376 27.30 13.49 -36.79
N GLU A 377 26.64 12.61 -37.56
CA GLU A 377 27.30 11.69 -38.50
C GLU A 377 27.95 12.42 -39.69
N LYS A 378 27.57 13.68 -39.94
CA LYS A 378 28.17 14.49 -41.01
C LYS A 378 29.50 15.06 -40.52
N ARG A 379 30.45 15.14 -41.46
CA ARG A 379 31.81 15.67 -41.20
C ARG A 379 31.86 17.19 -40.99
N PHE A 380 30.74 17.89 -41.15
CA PHE A 380 30.65 19.35 -41.00
C PHE A 380 29.42 19.74 -40.19
N CYS A 381 29.59 20.73 -39.32
CA CYS A 381 28.47 21.30 -38.56
C CYS A 381 27.47 22.01 -39.48
N PRO A 382 26.15 21.73 -39.41
CA PRO A 382 25.15 22.46 -40.19
C PRO A 382 25.01 23.94 -39.79
N HIS A 383 25.50 24.34 -38.62
CA HIS A 383 25.39 25.71 -38.13
C HIS A 383 26.62 26.57 -38.37
N CYS A 384 27.83 26.03 -38.17
CA CYS A 384 29.06 26.80 -38.27
C CYS A 384 30.02 26.32 -39.37
N PHE A 385 29.65 25.26 -40.11
CA PHE A 385 30.43 24.68 -41.20
C PHE A 385 31.86 24.25 -40.84
N SER A 386 32.24 24.28 -39.56
CA SER A 386 33.50 23.73 -39.08
C SER A 386 33.49 22.22 -39.24
N GLU A 387 34.65 21.66 -39.58
CA GLU A 387 34.84 20.20 -39.59
C GLU A 387 34.63 19.66 -38.18
N ILE A 388 33.85 18.58 -38.06
CA ILE A 388 33.65 17.88 -36.79
C ILE A 388 34.00 16.41 -36.99
N ASP A 389 34.62 15.82 -35.97
CA ASP A 389 34.83 14.38 -35.87
C ASP A 389 33.61 13.73 -35.17
N PRO A 390 32.81 12.91 -35.90
CA PRO A 390 31.66 12.20 -35.33
C PRO A 390 32.05 11.30 -34.15
N LYS A 391 33.24 10.69 -34.18
CA LYS A 391 33.72 9.83 -33.11
C LYS A 391 33.97 10.62 -31.83
N GLN A 392 34.65 11.76 -31.95
CA GLN A 392 34.93 12.65 -30.83
C GLN A 392 33.64 13.25 -30.23
N LEU A 393 32.64 13.56 -31.06
CA LEU A 393 31.31 13.99 -30.60
C LEU A 393 30.62 12.90 -29.78
N LEU A 394 30.68 11.66 -30.25
CA LEU A 394 30.05 10.51 -29.59
C LEU A 394 30.71 10.24 -28.23
N GLU A 395 32.05 10.28 -28.16
CA GLU A 395 32.81 10.16 -26.92
C GLU A 395 32.42 11.24 -25.90
N ASN A 396 32.33 12.51 -26.33
CA ASN A 396 31.96 13.62 -25.46
C ASN A 396 30.52 13.50 -24.95
N ALA A 397 29.59 13.13 -25.82
CA ALA A 397 28.18 12.98 -25.45
C ALA A 397 27.99 11.82 -24.45
N LEU A 398 28.68 10.70 -24.68
CA LEU A 398 28.65 9.54 -23.82
C LEU A 398 29.27 9.83 -22.44
N ASP A 399 30.39 10.55 -22.39
CA ASP A 399 31.01 11.01 -21.14
C ASP A 399 30.02 11.84 -20.29
N VAL A 400 29.33 12.81 -20.92
CA VAL A 400 28.32 13.63 -20.24
C VAL A 400 27.16 12.80 -19.71
N GLU A 401 26.64 11.87 -20.51
CA GLU A 401 25.47 11.08 -20.11
C GLU A 401 25.82 10.06 -19.00
N ILE A 402 27.01 9.45 -19.03
CA ILE A 402 27.54 8.61 -17.94
C ILE A 402 27.60 9.43 -16.64
N TYR A 403 28.16 10.63 -16.70
CA TYR A 403 28.26 11.50 -15.52
C TYR A 403 26.91 11.93 -14.97
N LYS A 404 25.99 12.29 -15.86
CA LYS A 404 24.64 12.70 -15.50
C LYS A 404 23.88 11.54 -14.85
N LEU A 405 23.94 10.35 -15.43
CA LEU A 405 23.34 9.14 -14.86
C LEU A 405 23.92 8.83 -13.47
N PHE A 406 25.25 8.89 -13.33
CA PHE A 406 25.93 8.66 -12.06
C PHE A 406 25.56 9.69 -10.99
N SER A 407 25.53 10.97 -11.35
CA SER A 407 25.13 12.06 -10.45
C SER A 407 23.69 11.90 -9.97
N ILE A 408 22.76 11.56 -10.88
CA ILE A 408 21.37 11.28 -10.53
C ILE A 408 21.30 10.07 -9.59
N PHE A 409 21.99 8.97 -9.90
CA PHE A 409 21.95 7.75 -9.10
C PHE A 409 22.41 7.98 -7.65
N LEU A 410 23.44 8.80 -7.43
CA LEU A 410 23.94 9.12 -6.09
C LEU A 410 23.12 10.17 -5.34
N THR A 411 22.51 11.12 -6.05
CA THR A 411 21.86 12.29 -5.43
C THR A 411 20.33 12.23 -5.45
N GLN A 412 19.76 11.22 -6.10
CA GLN A 412 18.31 11.05 -6.22
C GLN A 412 17.63 11.01 -4.85
N PRO A 413 16.46 11.68 -4.73
CA PRO A 413 15.67 11.59 -3.52
C PRO A 413 14.89 10.27 -3.47
N LEU A 414 14.68 9.77 -2.25
CA LEU A 414 13.68 8.76 -1.96
C LEU A 414 12.29 9.38 -2.02
N ILE A 415 11.42 8.82 -2.87
CA ILE A 415 10.05 9.26 -3.08
C ILE A 415 9.11 8.25 -2.42
N CYS A 416 8.24 8.72 -1.53
CA CYS A 416 7.18 7.87 -1.00
C CYS A 416 6.08 7.66 -2.04
N MET A 417 5.80 6.41 -2.40
CA MET A 417 4.75 6.12 -3.39
C MET A 417 3.35 6.44 -2.90
N ASN A 418 3.13 6.41 -1.58
CA ASN A 418 1.84 6.69 -0.97
C ASN A 418 1.55 8.19 -0.87
N CYS A 419 2.50 9.01 -0.39
CA CYS A 419 2.26 10.45 -0.13
C CYS A 419 3.05 11.40 -1.03
N LYS A 420 3.81 10.87 -2.00
CA LYS A 420 4.62 11.58 -2.99
C LYS A 420 5.64 12.57 -2.40
N SER A 421 6.00 12.39 -1.13
CA SER A 421 6.99 13.23 -0.47
C SER A 421 8.40 12.71 -0.79
N SER A 422 9.33 13.64 -1.04
CA SER A 422 10.73 13.37 -1.38
C SER A 422 11.63 13.57 -0.17
N PHE A 423 12.63 12.70 0.00
CA PHE A 423 13.59 12.71 1.09
C PHE A 423 14.99 12.47 0.53
N ARG A 424 15.96 13.34 0.84
CA ARG A 424 17.36 13.13 0.42
C ARG A 424 18.07 12.03 1.19
N ARG A 425 17.63 11.71 2.40
CA ARG A 425 18.25 10.70 3.27
C ARG A 425 17.27 9.57 3.56
N PRO A 426 17.73 8.30 3.53
CA PRO A 426 16.93 7.18 4.01
C PRO A 426 16.46 7.41 5.44
N PRO A 427 15.15 7.31 5.73
CA PRO A 427 14.67 7.33 7.09
C PRO A 427 15.24 6.11 7.85
N LEU A 428 15.78 6.31 9.04
CA LEU A 428 16.29 5.22 9.88
C LEU A 428 15.26 4.11 10.15
N SER A 429 13.98 4.47 10.15
CA SER A 429 12.87 3.53 10.33
C SER A 429 12.56 2.66 9.10
N GLY A 430 13.17 2.91 7.95
CA GLY A 430 12.79 2.33 6.66
C GLY A 430 11.41 2.77 6.15
N LYS A 431 10.70 3.64 6.89
CA LYS A 431 9.35 4.10 6.58
C LYS A 431 9.32 5.60 6.31
N CYS A 432 8.37 6.01 5.48
CA CYS A 432 8.09 7.42 5.20
C CYS A 432 7.78 8.18 6.49
N PRO A 433 8.57 9.21 6.85
CA PRO A 433 8.35 10.00 8.07
C PRO A 433 7.00 10.73 8.11
N LYS A 434 6.38 10.93 6.94
CA LYS A 434 5.13 11.69 6.81
C LYS A 434 3.87 10.83 6.93
N CYS A 435 3.90 9.61 6.38
CA CYS A 435 2.70 8.75 6.30
C CYS A 435 2.89 7.32 6.83
N GLY A 436 4.09 6.97 7.32
CA GLY A 436 4.40 5.66 7.88
C GLY A 436 4.46 4.51 6.85
N SER A 437 4.30 4.80 5.56
CA SER A 437 4.41 3.83 4.47
C SER A 437 5.84 3.31 4.36
N ASP A 438 6.00 2.01 4.22
CA ASP A 438 7.26 1.33 3.87
C ASP A 438 7.61 1.43 2.37
N ASN A 439 6.64 1.80 1.53
CA ASN A 439 6.85 1.98 0.09
C ASN A 439 7.56 3.31 -0.27
N LEU A 440 8.88 3.33 -0.08
CA LEU A 440 9.81 4.36 -0.55
C LEU A 440 10.57 3.83 -1.77
N VAL A 441 10.58 4.60 -2.85
CA VAL A 441 11.26 4.24 -4.10
C VAL A 441 12.25 5.32 -4.50
N VAL A 442 13.26 4.96 -5.27
CA VAL A 442 14.18 5.90 -5.92
C VAL A 442 13.80 6.04 -7.39
N GLN A 443 14.31 7.04 -8.09
CA GLN A 443 13.99 7.27 -9.51
C GLN A 443 14.68 6.25 -10.42
N ILE A 444 15.91 5.89 -10.08
CA ILE A 444 16.74 4.91 -10.77
C ILE A 444 17.20 3.92 -9.72
N ASP A 445 16.62 2.73 -9.71
CA ASP A 445 17.09 1.67 -8.84
C ASP A 445 18.43 1.08 -9.33
N SER A 446 19.05 0.27 -8.48
CA SER A 446 20.35 -0.34 -8.77
C SER A 446 20.32 -1.24 -10.01
N LEU A 447 19.19 -1.89 -10.31
CA LEU A 447 19.04 -2.77 -11.47
C LEU A 447 19.00 -1.95 -12.77
N SER A 448 18.14 -0.93 -12.81
CA SER A 448 17.99 -0.02 -13.95
C SER A 448 19.29 0.74 -14.24
N PHE A 449 20.04 1.11 -13.19
CA PHE A 449 21.35 1.74 -13.33
C PHE A 449 22.37 0.78 -13.97
N LYS A 450 22.41 -0.48 -13.55
CA LYS A 450 23.30 -1.50 -14.14
C LYS A 450 22.97 -1.79 -15.59
N GLU A 451 21.68 -1.89 -15.95
CA GLU A 451 21.26 -2.11 -17.33
C GLU A 451 21.78 -1.00 -18.25
N LYS A 452 21.65 0.27 -17.83
CA LYS A 452 22.17 1.41 -18.59
C LYS A 452 23.69 1.42 -18.69
N ILE A 453 24.42 1.07 -17.62
CA ILE A 453 25.88 0.91 -17.67
C ILE A 453 26.29 -0.13 -18.70
N LYS A 454 25.63 -1.30 -18.71
CA LYS A 454 25.92 -2.35 -19.69
C LYS A 454 25.66 -1.88 -21.13
N THR A 455 24.61 -1.08 -21.36
CA THR A 455 24.38 -0.53 -22.69
C THR A 455 25.48 0.45 -23.11
N PHE A 456 26.00 1.26 -22.20
CA PHE A 456 27.16 2.11 -22.47
C PHE A 456 28.42 1.30 -22.78
N GLU A 457 28.71 0.24 -22.00
CA GLU A 457 29.86 -0.64 -22.25
C GLU A 457 29.77 -1.32 -23.62
N HIS A 458 28.56 -1.77 -24.01
CA HIS A 458 28.33 -2.35 -25.32
C HIS A 458 28.60 -1.34 -26.45
N LEU A 459 28.05 -0.13 -26.34
CA LEU A 459 28.25 0.94 -27.33
C LEU A 459 29.74 1.33 -27.48
N ILE A 460 30.49 1.41 -26.37
CA ILE A 460 31.92 1.72 -26.38
C ILE A 460 32.70 0.65 -27.17
N ASN A 461 32.36 -0.62 -26.96
CA ASN A 461 33.02 -1.74 -27.62
C ASN A 461 32.63 -1.85 -29.10
N GLU A 462 31.36 -1.62 -29.46
CA GLU A 462 30.88 -1.65 -30.84
C GLU A 462 31.51 -0.55 -31.71
N GLU A 463 31.56 0.68 -31.20
CA GLU A 463 32.01 1.87 -31.96
C GLU A 463 33.51 2.20 -31.72
N GLY A 464 34.21 1.39 -30.91
CA GLY A 464 35.65 1.53 -30.64
C GLY A 464 36.03 2.87 -29.99
N LEU A 465 35.22 3.34 -29.04
CA LEU A 465 35.32 4.67 -28.43
C LEU A 465 36.36 4.73 -27.30
N THR A 466 37.01 5.89 -27.18
CA THR A 466 37.96 6.19 -26.11
C THR A 466 37.41 7.27 -25.17
N LEU A 467 37.03 6.87 -23.96
CA LEU A 467 36.50 7.80 -22.96
C LEU A 467 37.58 8.28 -21.96
N PRO A 468 37.37 9.44 -21.32
CA PRO A 468 38.20 9.90 -20.22
C PRO A 468 38.28 8.87 -19.08
N LYS A 469 39.45 8.78 -18.42
CA LYS A 469 39.72 7.83 -17.30
C LYS A 469 38.61 7.79 -16.25
N ARG A 470 38.09 8.97 -15.91
CA ARG A 470 37.05 9.19 -14.90
C ARG A 470 35.72 8.45 -15.22
N SER A 471 35.34 8.37 -16.49
CA SER A 471 34.12 7.67 -16.92
C SER A 471 34.36 6.17 -17.01
N LEU A 472 35.56 5.77 -17.45
CA LEU A 472 35.98 4.37 -17.41
C LEU A 472 36.04 3.82 -15.97
N GLU A 473 36.44 4.64 -14.99
CA GLU A 473 36.42 4.27 -13.57
C GLU A 473 35.00 4.09 -13.04
N ILE A 474 34.04 4.96 -13.41
CA ILE A 474 32.62 4.79 -13.07
C ILE A 474 32.09 3.48 -13.65
N LEU A 475 32.32 3.23 -14.94
CA LEU A 475 31.87 1.99 -15.59
C LEU A 475 32.47 0.76 -14.89
N LYS A 476 33.80 0.70 -14.71
CA LYS A 476 34.49 -0.41 -14.02
C LYS A 476 34.04 -0.64 -12.59
N THR A 477 33.82 0.44 -11.83
CA THR A 477 33.44 0.32 -10.42
C THR A 477 32.04 -0.28 -10.28
N TYR A 478 31.11 0.09 -11.17
CA TYR A 478 29.70 -0.26 -11.04
C TYR A 478 29.24 -1.39 -11.97
N SER A 479 30.09 -1.86 -12.88
CA SER A 479 29.86 -3.09 -13.65
C SER A 479 30.11 -4.38 -12.85
N ILE A 480 30.83 -4.29 -11.71
CA ILE A 480 31.26 -5.44 -10.88
C ILE A 480 30.48 -5.56 -9.55
N ILE A 481 29.66 -4.57 -9.16
CA ILE A 481 28.91 -4.64 -7.89
C ILE A 481 27.80 -5.69 -8.03
N PRO A 482 27.68 -6.68 -7.12
CA PRO A 482 26.67 -7.75 -7.18
C PRO A 482 25.23 -7.23 -7.19
#